data_AF-A0A7C5CX30-F1
#
_entry.id   AF-A0A7C5CX30-F1
#
_cell.length_a   1.000
_cell.length_b   1.000
_cell.length_c   1.000
_cell.angle_alpha   90.00
_cell.angle_beta   90.00
_cell.angle_gamma   90.00
#
_symmetry.space_group_name_H-M   'P 1'
#
loop_
_entity.id
_entity.type
_entity.pdbx_description
1 polymer ?
#
loop_
_entity_poly.entity_id
_entity_poly.type
_entity_poly.pdbx_seq_one_letter_code
_entity_poly.pdbx_strand_id
1 'polypeptide(L)'
;LSMVPIPTDLENFTFRDQCECGGSGCPHCTIIYVLNKKGPCTVYSGDLQPLGDMSLKIKEELIPIVKLKEKQALLIYATAVMGRGKEHAKWQPVTVCGYMNYPKVTVHDDVEVEDLEAVKALFPEGVFEIENGKLVMKDIIPLEKKDPTYYDLPVLESVDDSGRKIVELGYEDNKFVFNFETDGSITAKEALKYALNHLQEKFEAIRDDISGLDET
;
A
#
# COMPACT_ATOMS: atom_id res chain seq x y z
N LEU A 1 -15.38 16.33 -2.00
CA LEU A 1 -14.62 16.51 -3.27
C LEU A 1 -13.14 16.24 -3.09
N SER A 2 -12.47 16.85 -2.11
CA SER A 2 -11.01 16.74 -1.94
C SER A 2 -10.46 15.32 -1.70
N MET A 3 -11.29 14.37 -1.28
CA MET A 3 -10.91 12.97 -1.03
C MET A 3 -11.15 12.05 -2.24
N VAL A 4 -11.59 12.58 -3.37
CA VAL A 4 -11.68 11.80 -4.61
C VAL A 4 -10.25 11.60 -5.14
N PRO A 5 -9.78 10.35 -5.33
CA PRO A 5 -8.44 10.09 -5.86
C PRO A 5 -8.29 10.67 -7.27
N ILE A 6 -7.34 11.58 -7.43
CA ILE A 6 -7.06 12.25 -8.71
C ILE A 6 -5.96 11.48 -9.43
N PRO A 7 -6.16 11.03 -10.69
CA PRO A 7 -5.09 10.44 -11.48
C PRO A 7 -3.90 11.40 -11.56
N THR A 8 -2.72 10.93 -11.22
CA THR A 8 -1.53 11.78 -11.13
C THR A 8 -0.44 11.23 -12.04
N ASP A 9 0.03 12.07 -12.95
CA ASP A 9 1.22 11.80 -13.75
C ASP A 9 2.45 12.40 -13.04
N LEU A 10 3.23 11.55 -12.38
CA LEU A 10 4.37 11.98 -11.59
C LEU A 10 5.54 12.53 -12.44
N GLU A 11 5.56 12.28 -13.75
CA GLU A 11 6.62 12.75 -14.64
C GLU A 11 6.33 14.16 -15.15
N ASN A 12 5.05 14.45 -15.43
CA ASN A 12 4.65 15.71 -16.07
C ASN A 12 4.14 16.79 -15.09
N PHE A 13 3.76 16.39 -13.87
CA PHE A 13 3.33 17.33 -12.83
C PHE A 13 4.43 17.65 -11.82
N THR A 14 4.53 18.95 -11.48
CA THR A 14 5.41 19.45 -10.42
C THR A 14 4.62 20.11 -9.29
N PHE A 15 5.25 20.24 -8.13
CA PHE A 15 4.68 20.99 -7.02
C PHE A 15 4.58 22.48 -7.37
N ARG A 16 3.51 23.13 -6.90
CA ARG A 16 3.18 24.51 -7.30
C ARG A 16 4.22 25.53 -6.82
N ASP A 17 4.85 25.28 -5.69
CA ASP A 17 5.95 26.07 -5.11
C ASP A 17 7.30 25.85 -5.82
N GLN A 18 7.43 24.74 -6.55
CA GLN A 18 8.62 24.38 -7.33
C GLN A 18 8.44 24.64 -8.84
N CYS A 19 7.28 25.18 -9.24
CA CYS A 19 6.95 25.39 -10.64
C CYS A 19 7.52 26.71 -11.16
N GLU A 20 8.02 26.69 -12.40
CA GLU A 20 8.54 27.88 -13.11
C GLU A 20 7.51 29.02 -13.24
N CYS A 21 6.22 28.72 -13.14
CA CYS A 21 5.16 29.72 -13.18
C CYS A 21 5.05 30.58 -11.90
N GLY A 22 5.94 30.38 -10.92
CA GLY A 22 5.96 31.13 -9.66
C GLY A 22 4.70 30.92 -8.82
N GLY A 23 4.05 29.77 -8.95
CA GLY A 23 2.81 29.45 -8.25
C GLY A 23 1.55 30.13 -8.79
N SER A 24 1.59 30.79 -9.95
CA SER A 24 0.39 31.36 -10.58
C SER A 24 -0.65 30.30 -10.98
N GLY A 25 -0.18 29.08 -11.28
CA GLY A 25 -1.01 27.95 -11.72
C GLY A 25 -0.96 27.81 -13.23
N CYS A 26 -0.24 26.78 -13.70
CA CYS A 26 -0.13 26.44 -15.12
C CYS A 26 -0.46 24.94 -15.33
N PRO A 27 -0.54 24.45 -16.59
CA PRO A 27 -0.83 23.05 -16.87
C PRO A 27 0.14 22.04 -16.23
N HIS A 28 1.35 22.44 -15.85
CA HIS A 28 2.34 21.57 -15.19
C HIS A 28 2.17 21.44 -13.67
N CYS A 29 1.41 22.31 -13.01
CA CYS A 29 1.25 22.26 -11.54
C CYS A 29 -0.20 22.29 -11.08
N THR A 30 -1.15 22.29 -12.01
CA THR A 30 -2.56 22.49 -11.70
C THR A 30 -3.46 21.82 -12.74
N ILE A 31 -4.49 21.13 -12.26
CA ILE A 31 -5.58 20.59 -13.08
C ILE A 31 -6.87 21.30 -12.65
N ILE A 32 -7.69 21.72 -13.60
CA ILE A 32 -9.01 22.28 -13.33
C ILE A 32 -10.05 21.25 -13.73
N TYR A 33 -10.89 20.82 -12.77
CA TYR A 33 -12.04 19.97 -13.01
C TYR A 33 -13.32 20.80 -13.02
N VAL A 34 -14.25 20.44 -13.90
CA VAL A 34 -15.59 21.02 -13.97
C VAL A 34 -16.63 19.95 -13.72
N LEU A 35 -17.61 20.28 -12.91
CA LEU A 35 -18.81 19.47 -12.68
C LEU A 35 -20.03 20.35 -12.92
N ASN A 36 -20.88 19.95 -13.86
CA ASN A 36 -22.14 20.63 -14.14
C ASN A 36 -23.29 19.62 -14.28
N LYS A 37 -24.21 19.59 -13.31
CA LYS A 37 -25.36 18.66 -13.30
C LYS A 37 -26.62 19.33 -12.78
N LYS A 38 -27.78 18.84 -13.25
CA LYS A 38 -29.12 19.22 -12.79
C LYS A 38 -29.86 17.97 -12.32
N GLY A 39 -30.58 18.08 -11.20
CA GLY A 39 -31.38 16.99 -10.64
C GLY A 39 -32.72 16.79 -11.37
N PRO A 40 -33.44 15.69 -11.05
CA PRO A 40 -33.13 14.72 -10.00
C PRO A 40 -32.09 13.68 -10.44
N CYS A 41 -30.98 13.55 -9.71
CA CYS A 41 -29.92 12.56 -9.96
C CYS A 41 -28.96 12.42 -8.76
N THR A 42 -28.15 11.37 -8.73
CA THR A 42 -26.94 11.32 -7.89
C THR A 42 -25.77 11.78 -8.74
N VAL A 43 -25.00 12.73 -8.22
CA VAL A 43 -23.75 13.19 -8.81
C VAL A 43 -22.62 12.31 -8.29
N TYR A 44 -21.79 11.80 -9.19
CA TYR A 44 -20.67 10.91 -8.88
C TYR A 44 -19.32 11.54 -9.25
N SER A 45 -18.23 10.98 -8.75
CA SER A 45 -16.86 11.40 -9.09
C SER A 45 -16.58 11.39 -10.60
N GLY A 46 -17.17 10.46 -11.36
CA GLY A 46 -17.08 10.44 -12.81
C GLY A 46 -17.70 11.66 -13.51
N ASP A 47 -18.54 12.45 -12.81
CA ASP A 47 -19.08 13.69 -13.35
C ASP A 47 -18.08 14.88 -13.27
N LEU A 48 -16.95 14.72 -12.56
CA LEU A 48 -15.83 15.66 -12.59
C LEU A 48 -15.01 15.44 -13.87
N GLN A 49 -15.09 16.38 -14.79
CA GLN A 49 -14.36 16.32 -16.05
C GLN A 49 -13.15 17.28 -16.02
N PRO A 50 -11.93 16.82 -16.36
CA PRO A 50 -10.78 17.71 -16.45
C PRO A 50 -10.98 18.69 -17.62
N LEU A 51 -10.55 19.94 -17.43
CA LEU A 51 -10.37 20.88 -18.52
C LEU A 51 -9.01 20.63 -19.15
N GLY A 52 -9.00 20.07 -20.36
CA GLY A 52 -7.77 19.78 -21.10
C GLY A 52 -7.62 18.29 -21.34
N ASP A 53 -6.58 17.69 -20.75
CA ASP A 53 -6.25 16.29 -21.00
C ASP A 53 -7.26 15.32 -20.36
N MET A 54 -7.92 14.54 -21.21
CA MET A 54 -8.90 13.54 -20.81
C MET A 54 -8.27 12.31 -20.15
N SER A 55 -6.96 12.11 -20.27
CA SER A 55 -6.23 11.05 -19.55
C SER A 55 -6.34 11.21 -18.02
N LEU A 56 -6.61 12.45 -17.56
CA LEU A 56 -6.75 12.83 -16.16
C LEU A 56 -8.18 12.67 -15.63
N LYS A 57 -9.08 12.02 -16.38
CA LYS A 57 -10.43 11.71 -15.91
C LYS A 57 -10.35 10.78 -14.69
N ILE A 58 -11.17 11.06 -13.67
CA ILE A 58 -11.21 10.24 -12.45
C ILE A 58 -11.47 8.79 -12.81
N LYS A 59 -10.59 7.89 -12.34
CA LYS A 59 -10.65 6.44 -12.65
C LYS A 59 -11.79 5.75 -11.92
N GLU A 60 -11.97 6.04 -10.64
CA GLU A 60 -13.10 5.53 -9.85
C GLU A 60 -14.30 6.45 -10.04
N GLU A 61 -15.15 6.10 -11.01
CA GLU A 61 -16.24 6.97 -11.49
C GLU A 61 -17.48 6.97 -10.60
N LEU A 62 -17.60 6.04 -9.65
CA LEU A 62 -18.84 5.77 -8.91
C LEU A 62 -18.82 6.25 -7.45
N ILE A 63 -17.86 7.10 -7.04
CA ILE A 63 -17.87 7.69 -5.71
C ILE A 63 -19.01 8.72 -5.63
N PRO A 64 -20.04 8.49 -4.79
CA PRO A 64 -21.16 9.43 -4.69
C PRO A 64 -20.69 10.74 -4.03
N ILE A 65 -21.01 11.87 -4.66
CA ILE A 65 -20.69 13.21 -4.15
C ILE A 65 -21.91 13.83 -3.46
N VAL A 66 -23.03 13.91 -4.17
CA VAL A 66 -24.25 14.53 -3.67
C VAL A 66 -25.47 14.06 -4.45
N LYS A 67 -26.62 13.94 -3.78
CA LYS A 67 -27.91 13.67 -4.43
C LYS A 67 -28.66 14.97 -4.65
N LEU A 68 -29.01 15.26 -5.90
CA LEU A 68 -29.81 16.41 -6.31
C LEU A 68 -31.28 15.99 -6.46
N LYS A 69 -32.19 16.77 -5.86
CA LYS A 69 -33.65 16.68 -6.06
C LYS A 69 -34.07 17.49 -7.29
N GLU A 70 -35.36 17.45 -7.61
CA GLU A 70 -35.95 18.29 -8.66
C GLU A 70 -35.61 19.77 -8.44
N LYS A 71 -35.34 20.48 -9.54
CA LYS A 71 -34.98 21.91 -9.58
C LYS A 71 -33.67 22.27 -8.83
N GLN A 72 -32.89 21.28 -8.38
CA GLN A 72 -31.54 21.52 -7.86
C GLN A 72 -30.50 21.37 -8.97
N ALA A 73 -29.43 22.14 -8.89
CA ALA A 73 -28.31 22.11 -9.83
C ALA A 73 -26.98 22.33 -9.11
N LEU A 74 -25.90 21.84 -9.70
CA LEU A 74 -24.55 21.96 -9.20
C LEU A 74 -23.63 22.38 -10.35
N LEU A 75 -22.90 23.49 -10.14
CA LEU A 75 -21.80 23.93 -11.02
C LEU A 75 -20.58 24.19 -10.14
N ILE A 76 -19.50 23.44 -10.36
CA ILE A 76 -18.26 23.56 -9.59
C ILE A 76 -17.07 23.61 -10.54
N TYR A 77 -16.13 24.51 -10.23
CA TYR A 77 -14.76 24.50 -10.74
C TYR A 77 -13.86 24.10 -9.57
N ALA A 78 -13.13 22.99 -9.71
CA ALA A 78 -12.25 22.47 -8.68
C ALA A 78 -10.81 22.46 -9.19
N THR A 79 -9.91 23.07 -8.44
CA THR A 79 -8.49 23.14 -8.76
C THR A 79 -7.74 22.06 -7.98
N ALA A 80 -7.17 21.08 -8.68
CA ALA A 80 -6.29 20.08 -8.10
C ALA A 80 -4.83 20.51 -8.23
N VAL A 81 -4.05 20.27 -7.18
CA VAL A 81 -2.62 20.58 -7.09
C VAL A 81 -1.90 19.42 -6.40
N MET A 82 -0.62 19.25 -6.74
CA MET A 82 0.29 18.36 -6.04
C MET A 82 0.42 18.79 -4.56
N GLY A 83 0.57 17.81 -3.68
CA GLY A 83 0.80 18.02 -2.26
C GLY A 83 1.27 16.74 -1.59
N ARG A 84 1.55 16.80 -0.29
CA ARG A 84 2.16 15.68 0.45
C ARG A 84 1.21 15.16 1.51
N GLY A 85 1.19 13.85 1.72
CA GLY A 85 0.40 13.22 2.79
C GLY A 85 0.67 13.78 4.19
N LYS A 86 1.91 14.25 4.45
CA LYS A 86 2.29 14.95 5.69
C LYS A 86 1.50 16.25 5.93
N GLU A 87 1.09 16.93 4.86
CA GLU A 87 0.32 18.18 4.93
C GLU A 87 -1.17 17.90 5.10
N HIS A 88 -1.68 16.88 4.42
CA HIS A 88 -3.07 16.43 4.56
C HIS A 88 -3.24 15.01 4.02
N ALA A 89 -4.05 14.19 4.69
CA ALA A 89 -4.35 12.80 4.30
C ALA A 89 -4.96 12.63 2.90
N LYS A 90 -5.46 13.70 2.28
CA LYS A 90 -6.02 13.67 0.91
C LYS A 90 -4.96 13.48 -0.17
N TRP A 91 -3.70 13.74 0.16
CA TRP A 91 -2.54 13.54 -0.70
C TRP A 91 -1.76 12.28 -0.35
N GLN A 92 -2.36 11.38 0.45
CA GLN A 92 -1.78 10.07 0.72
C GLN A 92 -2.27 9.09 -0.35
N PRO A 93 -1.42 8.67 -1.31
CA PRO A 93 -1.85 7.80 -2.41
C PRO A 93 -1.94 6.31 -2.00
N VAL A 94 -1.49 5.97 -0.80
CA VAL A 94 -1.39 4.59 -0.27
C VAL A 94 -2.33 4.45 0.93
N THR A 95 -3.28 3.54 0.86
CA THR A 95 -4.35 3.40 1.89
C THR A 95 -3.91 2.50 3.04
N VAL A 96 -3.21 1.42 2.73
CA VAL A 96 -2.67 0.45 3.69
C VAL A 96 -1.24 0.17 3.28
N CYS A 97 -0.31 0.22 4.24
CA CYS A 97 1.09 -0.10 4.04
C CYS A 97 1.57 -0.91 5.25
N GLY A 98 1.94 -2.15 5.02
CA GLY A 98 2.40 -3.06 6.06
C GLY A 98 3.61 -3.85 5.58
N TYR A 99 4.40 -4.30 6.54
CA TYR A 99 5.47 -5.25 6.29
C TYR A 99 5.53 -6.26 7.42
N MET A 100 6.04 -7.43 7.12
CA MET A 100 6.38 -8.45 8.08
C MET A 100 7.73 -9.07 7.71
N ASN A 101 8.42 -9.64 8.69
CA ASN A 101 9.60 -10.43 8.39
C ASN A 101 9.21 -11.69 7.62
N TYR A 102 10.09 -12.14 6.74
CA TYR A 102 9.87 -13.37 5.99
C TYR A 102 9.89 -14.55 6.96
N PRO A 103 8.86 -15.42 6.95
CA PRO A 103 8.80 -16.56 7.84
C PRO A 103 9.99 -17.50 7.60
N LYS A 104 10.54 -18.03 8.68
CA LYS A 104 11.49 -19.15 8.64
C LYS A 104 10.87 -20.31 9.41
N VAL A 105 10.82 -21.48 8.78
CA VAL A 105 10.21 -22.68 9.35
C VAL A 105 11.27 -23.77 9.43
N THR A 106 11.45 -24.35 10.62
CA THR A 106 12.31 -25.51 10.84
C THR A 106 11.44 -26.67 11.31
N VAL A 107 11.54 -27.81 10.64
CA VAL A 107 10.84 -29.04 11.02
C VAL A 107 11.86 -30.02 11.59
N HIS A 108 11.61 -30.49 12.81
CA HIS A 108 12.45 -31.46 13.50
C HIS A 108 11.84 -32.85 13.33
N ASP A 109 12.60 -33.77 12.74
CA ASP A 109 12.13 -35.12 12.39
C ASP A 109 12.51 -36.19 13.42
N ASP A 110 13.17 -35.78 14.50
CA ASP A 110 13.57 -36.58 15.67
C ASP A 110 12.61 -36.43 16.87
N VAL A 111 11.50 -35.70 16.67
CA VAL A 111 10.43 -35.49 17.64
C VAL A 111 9.24 -36.38 17.25
N GLU A 112 8.93 -37.37 18.07
CA GLU A 112 7.72 -38.18 17.89
C GLU A 112 6.50 -37.43 18.45
N VAL A 113 5.42 -37.37 17.66
CA VAL A 113 4.18 -36.70 18.02
C VAL A 113 3.01 -37.65 17.75
N GLU A 114 2.08 -37.76 18.70
CA GLU A 114 0.95 -38.69 18.61
C GLU A 114 0.00 -38.37 17.44
N ASP A 115 -0.25 -37.09 17.17
CA ASP A 115 -1.20 -36.62 16.15
C ASP A 115 -0.57 -35.58 15.21
N LEU A 116 0.10 -36.05 14.16
CA LEU A 116 0.68 -35.20 13.12
C LEU A 116 -0.38 -34.45 12.29
N GLU A 117 -1.59 -34.98 12.16
CA GLU A 117 -2.68 -34.31 11.43
C GLU A 117 -3.19 -33.11 12.22
N ALA A 118 -3.28 -33.22 13.56
CA ALA A 118 -3.56 -32.08 14.42
C ALA A 118 -2.50 -30.97 14.26
N VAL A 119 -1.21 -31.32 14.20
CA VAL A 119 -0.14 -30.34 13.97
C VAL A 119 -0.28 -29.68 12.60
N LYS A 120 -0.49 -30.46 11.54
CA LYS A 120 -0.70 -29.95 10.17
C LYS A 120 -1.90 -29.01 10.08
N ALA A 121 -3.01 -29.33 10.75
CA ALA A 121 -4.25 -28.55 10.72
C ALA A 121 -4.12 -27.15 11.38
N LEU A 122 -3.07 -26.91 12.16
CA LEU A 122 -2.82 -25.60 12.76
C LEU A 122 -2.24 -24.58 11.76
N PHE A 123 -1.72 -25.05 10.63
CA PHE A 123 -1.15 -24.21 9.59
C PHE A 123 -2.12 -24.04 8.42
N PRO A 124 -1.97 -22.98 7.62
CA PRO A 124 -2.72 -22.83 6.38
C PRO A 124 -2.54 -24.05 5.47
N GLU A 125 -3.59 -24.35 4.71
CA GLU A 125 -3.56 -25.44 3.73
C GLU A 125 -2.39 -25.25 2.74
N GLY A 126 -1.70 -26.34 2.43
CA GLY A 126 -0.54 -26.36 1.53
C GLY A 126 0.81 -26.07 2.20
N VAL A 127 0.84 -25.62 3.46
CA VAL A 127 2.12 -25.39 4.14
C VAL A 127 2.86 -26.68 4.45
N PHE A 128 2.14 -27.67 4.99
CA PHE A 128 2.69 -28.97 5.36
C PHE A 128 1.90 -30.14 4.77
N GLU A 129 2.60 -31.24 4.53
CA GLU A 129 2.04 -32.56 4.24
C GLU A 129 2.68 -33.63 5.12
N ILE A 130 2.06 -34.80 5.20
CA ILE A 130 2.60 -35.96 5.92
C ILE A 130 3.08 -36.97 4.88
N GLU A 131 4.38 -37.26 4.90
CA GLU A 131 5.02 -38.23 4.01
C GLU A 131 5.80 -39.23 4.85
N ASN A 132 5.56 -40.53 4.64
CA ASN A 132 6.21 -41.61 5.38
C ASN A 132 6.13 -41.46 6.91
N GLY A 133 5.01 -40.92 7.42
CA GLY A 133 4.81 -40.70 8.86
C GLY A 133 5.60 -39.52 9.43
N LYS A 134 6.09 -38.59 8.59
CA LYS A 134 6.79 -37.37 8.99
C LYS A 134 6.11 -36.14 8.41
N LEU A 135 6.12 -35.04 9.15
CA LEU A 135 5.67 -33.74 8.66
C LEU A 135 6.73 -33.16 7.71
N VAL A 136 6.31 -32.69 6.54
CA VAL A 136 7.20 -32.11 5.52
C VAL A 136 6.63 -30.78 5.06
N MET A 137 7.45 -29.72 5.08
CA MET A 137 7.07 -28.42 4.53
C MET A 137 7.01 -28.49 3.00
N LYS A 138 5.91 -28.03 2.41
CA LYS A 138 5.71 -27.98 0.96
C LYS A 138 5.78 -26.56 0.40
N ASP A 139 5.07 -25.61 1.02
CA ASP A 139 5.03 -24.22 0.56
C ASP A 139 4.98 -23.24 1.73
N ILE A 140 5.87 -22.24 1.71
CA ILE A 140 5.94 -21.22 2.76
C ILE A 140 5.05 -20.00 2.42
N ILE A 141 4.67 -19.81 1.16
CA ILE A 141 3.91 -18.65 0.68
C ILE A 141 2.59 -18.43 1.45
N PRO A 142 1.81 -19.48 1.82
CA PRO A 142 0.60 -19.27 2.60
C PRO A 142 0.87 -18.59 3.97
N LEU A 143 2.06 -18.75 4.53
CA LEU A 143 2.48 -18.07 5.77
C LEU A 143 2.82 -16.59 5.54
N GLU A 144 3.13 -16.16 4.31
CA GLU A 144 3.41 -14.75 3.99
C GLU A 144 2.17 -13.85 4.09
N LYS A 145 0.97 -14.43 4.21
CA LYS A 145 -0.31 -13.69 4.26
C LYS A 145 -0.68 -13.19 5.66
N LYS A 146 -0.03 -13.70 6.71
CA LYS A 146 -0.28 -13.32 8.10
C LYS A 146 1.03 -13.33 8.86
N ASP A 147 1.15 -12.44 9.84
CA ASP A 147 2.31 -12.44 10.73
C ASP A 147 2.54 -13.86 11.30
N PRO A 148 3.77 -14.41 11.26
CA PRO A 148 4.07 -15.74 11.79
C PRO A 148 3.73 -15.86 13.28
N THR A 149 3.75 -14.75 14.04
CA THR A 149 3.33 -14.73 15.45
C THR A 149 1.82 -14.85 15.62
N TYR A 150 1.03 -14.81 14.55
CA TYR A 150 -0.41 -15.07 14.57
C TYR A 150 -0.72 -16.57 14.72
N TYR A 151 0.25 -17.45 14.42
CA TYR A 151 0.11 -18.90 14.59
C TYR A 151 0.41 -19.35 16.05
N ASP A 152 0.36 -18.43 17.01
CA ASP A 152 0.89 -18.67 18.35
C ASP A 152 -0.18 -19.01 19.40
N LEU A 153 -0.19 -20.28 19.80
CA LEU A 153 0.04 -20.77 21.18
C LEU A 153 -0.02 -22.32 21.21
N PRO A 154 -0.97 -23.01 20.54
CA PRO A 154 -0.99 -24.48 20.56
C PRO A 154 0.12 -25.12 19.70
N VAL A 155 0.58 -24.46 18.63
CA VAL A 155 1.61 -24.95 17.68
C VAL A 155 3.01 -24.96 18.30
N LEU A 156 3.33 -23.94 19.10
CA LEU A 156 4.60 -23.91 19.82
C LEU A 156 4.61 -24.86 21.02
N GLU A 157 3.46 -25.43 21.39
CA GLU A 157 3.26 -26.37 22.50
C GLU A 157 3.10 -27.83 22.04
N SER A 158 3.12 -28.15 20.73
CA SER A 158 3.26 -29.55 20.27
C SER A 158 4.69 -30.03 20.53
N VAL A 159 4.91 -30.32 21.80
CA VAL A 159 6.16 -30.79 22.35
C VAL A 159 6.07 -32.30 22.55
N ASP A 160 7.18 -32.98 22.35
CA ASP A 160 7.32 -34.32 22.91
C ASP A 160 7.34 -34.26 24.46
N ASP A 161 7.36 -35.43 25.09
CA ASP A 161 7.46 -35.59 26.56
C ASP A 161 8.66 -34.84 27.18
N SER A 162 9.63 -34.40 26.37
CA SER A 162 10.83 -33.68 26.80
C SER A 162 10.79 -32.16 26.54
N GLY A 163 9.70 -31.63 25.96
CA GLY A 163 9.54 -30.20 25.69
C GLY A 163 10.09 -29.75 24.33
N ARG A 164 10.47 -30.66 23.43
CA ARG A 164 11.03 -30.34 22.10
C ARG A 164 9.92 -30.18 21.06
N LYS A 165 9.98 -29.12 20.26
CA LYS A 165 8.94 -28.78 19.27
C LYS A 165 9.18 -29.50 17.96
N ILE A 166 8.12 -30.01 17.33
CA ILE A 166 8.20 -30.57 15.97
C ILE A 166 8.37 -29.47 14.89
N VAL A 167 7.82 -28.28 15.13
CA VAL A 167 7.96 -27.12 14.23
C VAL A 167 8.42 -25.90 15.02
N GLU A 168 9.49 -25.28 14.55
CA GLU A 168 9.97 -23.99 15.03
C GLU A 168 9.72 -22.90 13.99
N LEU A 169 9.04 -21.84 14.41
CA LEU A 169 8.82 -20.64 13.63
C LEU A 169 9.79 -19.55 14.07
N GLY A 170 10.42 -18.93 13.08
CA GLY A 170 11.23 -17.74 13.25
C GLY A 170 11.07 -16.84 12.03
N TYR A 171 12.07 -16.00 11.82
CA TYR A 171 12.13 -15.13 10.67
C TYR A 171 13.54 -15.08 10.09
N GLU A 172 13.63 -14.72 8.81
CA GLU A 172 14.91 -14.41 8.18
C GLU A 172 15.26 -12.93 8.42
N ASP A 173 16.30 -12.69 9.23
CA ASP A 173 16.90 -11.37 9.38
C ASP A 173 17.32 -10.87 7.98
N ASN A 174 16.80 -9.73 7.53
CA ASN A 174 17.01 -9.12 6.20
C ASN A 174 16.08 -9.55 5.05
N LYS A 175 15.03 -10.34 5.30
CA LYS A 175 14.01 -10.62 4.28
C LYS A 175 12.63 -10.22 4.79
N PHE A 176 11.89 -9.47 3.97
CA PHE A 176 10.61 -8.89 4.36
C PHE A 176 9.56 -9.13 3.29
N VAL A 177 8.33 -9.38 3.73
CA VAL A 177 7.14 -9.36 2.89
C VAL A 177 6.52 -7.98 3.06
N PHE A 178 6.56 -7.17 2.01
CA PHE A 178 5.97 -5.84 1.98
C PHE A 178 4.65 -5.88 1.21
N ASN A 179 3.58 -5.36 1.80
CA ASN A 179 2.28 -5.29 1.15
C ASN A 179 1.65 -3.92 1.34
N PHE A 180 1.14 -3.36 0.25
CA PHE A 180 0.48 -2.07 0.27
C PHE A 180 -0.51 -1.93 -0.87
N GLU A 181 -1.50 -1.07 -0.66
CA GLU A 181 -2.55 -0.77 -1.64
C GLU A 181 -2.59 0.73 -1.91
N THR A 182 -2.84 1.10 -3.16
CA THR A 182 -3.03 2.49 -3.58
C THR A 182 -4.51 2.85 -3.71
N ASP A 183 -4.85 4.13 -3.60
CA ASP A 183 -6.20 4.64 -3.85
C ASP A 183 -6.56 4.75 -5.35
N GLY A 184 -5.63 4.41 -6.24
CA GLY A 184 -5.79 4.45 -7.71
C GLY A 184 -5.31 5.74 -8.38
N SER A 185 -4.92 6.76 -7.61
CA SER A 185 -4.33 8.01 -8.12
C SER A 185 -3.04 7.73 -8.93
N ILE A 186 -2.21 6.84 -8.41
CA ILE A 186 -1.00 6.29 -9.04
C ILE A 186 -0.98 4.77 -8.87
N THR A 187 -0.18 4.07 -9.66
CA THR A 187 0.00 2.61 -9.50
C THR A 187 0.90 2.28 -8.31
N ALA A 188 0.78 1.06 -7.78
CA ALA A 188 1.63 0.58 -6.70
C ALA A 188 3.14 0.66 -7.05
N LYS A 189 3.49 0.32 -8.30
CA LYS A 189 4.87 0.39 -8.80
C LYS A 189 5.39 1.82 -8.82
N GLU A 190 4.58 2.78 -9.26
CA GLU A 190 4.94 4.21 -9.26
C GLU A 190 5.12 4.73 -7.83
N ALA A 191 4.19 4.39 -6.92
CA ALA A 191 4.27 4.78 -5.52
C ALA A 191 5.57 4.30 -4.85
N LEU A 192 5.94 3.03 -5.05
CA LEU A 192 7.17 2.46 -4.50
C LEU A 192 8.41 3.13 -5.08
N LYS A 193 8.46 3.28 -6.42
CA LYS A 193 9.59 3.95 -7.09
C LYS A 193 9.76 5.39 -6.60
N TYR A 194 8.66 6.13 -6.51
CA TYR A 194 8.68 7.51 -6.02
C TYR A 194 9.20 7.57 -4.58
N ALA A 195 8.75 6.67 -3.71
CA ALA A 195 9.21 6.61 -2.32
C ALA A 195 10.72 6.30 -2.22
N LEU A 196 11.24 5.36 -3.02
CA LEU A 196 12.66 5.01 -3.05
C LEU A 196 13.52 6.18 -3.56
N ASN A 197 13.10 6.81 -4.67
CA ASN A 197 13.80 7.98 -5.20
C ASN A 197 13.81 9.13 -4.19
N HIS A 198 12.68 9.39 -3.54
CA HIS A 198 12.59 10.45 -2.54
C HIS A 198 13.44 10.16 -1.29
N LEU A 199 13.59 8.89 -0.92
CA LEU A 199 14.49 8.47 0.15
C LEU A 199 15.96 8.68 -0.25
N GLN A 200 16.32 8.33 -1.48
CA GLN A 200 17.66 8.59 -2.03
C GLN A 200 17.99 10.09 -2.02
N GLU A 201 17.10 10.94 -2.53
CA GLU A 201 17.26 12.40 -2.52
C GLU A 201 17.53 12.95 -1.11
N LYS A 202 16.82 12.43 -0.10
CA LYS A 202 17.04 12.83 1.30
C LYS A 202 18.41 12.43 1.82
N PHE A 203 18.88 11.23 1.50
CA PHE A 203 20.21 10.80 1.91
C PHE A 203 21.32 11.57 1.20
N GLU A 204 21.13 11.90 -0.09
CA GLU A 204 22.05 12.77 -0.83
C GLU A 204 22.11 14.17 -0.24
N ALA A 205 20.97 14.77 0.09
CA ALA A 205 20.92 16.08 0.76
C ALA A 205 21.68 16.06 2.10
N ILE A 206 21.50 15.03 2.92
CA ILE A 206 22.22 14.88 4.19
C ILE A 206 23.74 14.74 3.96
N ARG A 207 24.15 13.97 2.95
CA ARG A 207 25.58 13.81 2.61
C ARG A 207 26.20 15.14 2.20
N ASP A 208 25.50 15.92 1.39
CA ASP A 208 25.97 17.20 0.89
C ASP A 208 26.08 18.22 2.04
N ASP A 209 25.10 18.24 2.95
CA ASP A 209 25.14 19.05 4.18
C ASP A 209 26.35 18.72 5.07
N ILE A 210 26.67 17.43 5.25
CA ILE A 210 27.83 16.98 6.03
C ILE A 210 29.14 17.42 5.35
N SER A 211 29.23 17.25 4.03
CA SER A 211 30.45 17.59 3.28
C SER A 211 30.76 19.10 3.35
N GLY A 212 29.72 19.95 3.38
CA GLY A 212 29.89 21.39 3.53
C GLY A 212 30.38 21.84 4.92
N LEU A 213 30.26 20.99 5.95
CA LEU A 213 30.79 21.29 7.29
C LEU A 213 32.30 21.05 7.40
N ASP A 214 32.86 20.12 6.62
CA ASP A 214 34.31 19.86 6.58
C ASP A 214 35.07 20.98 5.84
N GLU A 215 34.36 21.83 5.08
CA GLU A 215 34.92 22.98 4.36
C GLU A 215 34.90 24.30 5.17
N THR A 216 34.34 24.29 6.39
CA THR A 216 34.28 25.44 7.33
C THR A 216 35.15 25.26 8.56
#